data_AF-A0A7V3L2S0-F1
#
_entry.id   AF-A0A7V3L2S0-F1
#
_cell.length_a   1.000
_cell.length_b   1.000
_cell.length_c   1.000
_cell.angle_alpha   90.00
_cell.angle_beta   90.00
_cell.angle_gamma   90.00
#
_symmetry.space_group_name_H-M   'P 1'
#
loop_
_entity.id
_entity.type
_entity.pdbx_description
1 polymer ?
#
loop_
_entity_poly.entity_id
_entity_poly.type
_entity_poly.pdbx_seq_one_letter_code
_entity_poly.pdbx_strand_id
1 'polypeptide(L)'
;MPTFAYVAIDPNGKTIKGRSEAENESAVLAKLHSQQLHVVSISESKNGRAKAASPAAPSGKRVKLKSMVIFSRQFATMIDAGVAIVRCLDILENQTKDPVLKPVIAQCKKDVKGGMSLTDAFAKHPNVFSRLYVNMVKAAETGGILDKILDRLATFLETEQEVRSKIKSAMIYPILVLVFALTMVVALFMFVLPKFKELFDSLNVELPAATRALFGISEIMRSYWYAGVVVIAA
;
A
#
# COMPACT_ATOMS: atom_id res chain seq x y z
N MET A 1 16.61 -0.12 36.36
CA MET A 1 17.47 -0.03 35.16
C MET A 1 16.57 0.19 33.94
N PRO A 2 16.92 1.05 32.98
CA PRO A 2 16.12 1.23 31.77
C PRO A 2 16.18 -0.02 30.90
N THR A 3 15.02 -0.41 30.34
CA THR A 3 14.91 -1.55 29.42
C THR A 3 14.91 -1.03 27.99
N PHE A 4 15.81 -1.55 27.15
CA PHE A 4 15.87 -1.21 25.73
C PHE A 4 15.27 -2.34 24.90
N ALA A 5 14.38 -2.01 23.98
CA ALA A 5 13.93 -2.95 22.96
C ALA A 5 14.88 -2.86 21.76
N TYR A 6 15.34 -4.00 21.26
CA TYR A 6 16.23 -4.06 20.11
C TYR A 6 15.69 -5.01 19.04
N VAL A 7 16.00 -4.66 17.79
CA VAL A 7 15.85 -5.53 16.62
C VAL A 7 17.23 -5.72 16.03
N ALA A 8 17.71 -6.96 15.99
CA ALA A 8 19.00 -7.29 15.42
C ALA A 8 18.88 -8.44 14.42
N ILE A 9 19.81 -8.51 13.48
CA ILE A 9 19.90 -9.54 12.47
C ILE A 9 21.09 -10.44 12.81
N ASP A 10 20.82 -11.74 12.91
CA ASP A 10 21.83 -12.79 13.05
C ASP A 10 22.66 -12.91 11.76
N PRO A 11 23.91 -13.42 11.76
CA PRO A 11 24.71 -13.61 10.54
C PRO A 11 24.01 -14.49 9.48
N ASN A 12 23.02 -15.29 9.89
CA ASN A 12 22.17 -16.10 9.01
C ASN A 12 20.98 -15.33 8.41
N GLY A 13 20.89 -14.00 8.60
CA GLY A 13 19.83 -13.14 8.04
C GLY A 13 18.49 -13.18 8.77
N LYS A 14 18.42 -13.88 9.92
CA LYS A 14 17.19 -13.99 10.72
C LYS A 14 17.04 -12.80 11.67
N THR A 15 15.90 -12.13 11.62
CA THR A 15 15.61 -10.99 12.52
C THR A 15 15.19 -11.48 13.90
N ILE A 16 15.94 -11.08 14.92
CA ILE A 16 15.68 -11.38 16.34
C ILE A 16 15.23 -10.08 17.02
N LYS A 17 14.08 -10.15 17.70
CA LYS A 17 13.53 -9.05 18.50
C LYS A 17 13.66 -9.42 19.97
N GLY A 18 14.26 -8.55 20.77
CA GLY A 18 14.53 -8.81 22.18
C GLY A 18 14.46 -7.55 23.03
N ARG A 19 14.58 -7.75 24.34
CA ARG A 19 14.74 -6.67 25.32
C ARG A 19 16.03 -6.91 26.09
N SER A 20 16.85 -5.88 26.23
CA SER A 20 18.02 -5.93 27.11
C SER A 20 17.95 -4.78 28.10
N GLU A 21 18.19 -5.10 29.36
CA GLU A 21 18.48 -4.11 30.40
C GLU A 21 19.93 -3.68 30.25
N ALA A 22 20.17 -2.37 30.26
CA ALA A 22 21.50 -1.78 30.23
C ALA A 22 21.43 -0.38 30.82
N GLU A 23 22.56 0.17 31.25
CA GLU A 23 22.61 1.51 31.82
C GLU A 23 22.50 2.60 30.73
N ASN A 24 22.97 2.33 29.50
CA ASN A 24 22.98 3.26 28.37
C ASN A 24 22.84 2.52 27.03
N GLU A 25 22.39 3.22 25.97
CA GLU A 25 22.24 2.68 24.61
C GLU A 25 23.56 2.06 24.07
N SER A 26 24.70 2.69 24.36
CA SER A 26 26.04 2.19 23.99
C SER A 26 26.37 0.84 24.62
N ALA A 27 25.85 0.56 25.83
CA ALA A 27 26.05 -0.74 26.50
C ALA A 27 25.19 -1.85 25.87
N VAL A 28 24.01 -1.52 25.33
CA VAL A 28 23.19 -2.46 24.53
C VAL A 28 23.90 -2.78 23.22
N LEU A 29 24.43 -1.77 22.54
CA LEU A 29 25.12 -1.94 21.27
C LEU A 29 26.40 -2.78 21.43
N ALA A 30 27.20 -2.53 22.47
CA ALA A 30 28.38 -3.34 22.79
C ALA A 30 28.02 -4.80 23.08
N LYS A 31 26.92 -5.05 23.81
CA LYS A 31 26.43 -6.40 24.11
C LYS A 31 25.95 -7.13 22.85
N LEU A 32 25.18 -6.47 21.99
CA LEU A 32 24.71 -7.06 20.73
C LEU A 32 25.85 -7.31 19.74
N HIS A 33 26.85 -6.43 19.72
CA HIS A 33 28.06 -6.62 18.92
C HIS A 33 28.90 -7.81 19.41
N SER A 34 29.01 -8.02 20.73
CA SER A 34 29.68 -9.21 21.31
C SER A 34 28.98 -10.52 20.96
N GLN A 35 27.70 -10.48 20.60
CA GLN A 35 26.89 -11.63 20.17
C GLN A 35 26.85 -11.79 18.64
N GLN A 36 27.66 -11.04 17.88
CA GLN A 36 27.67 -11.04 16.41
C GLN A 36 26.32 -10.70 15.77
N LEU A 37 25.46 -9.96 16.49
CA LEU A 37 24.17 -9.52 15.99
C LEU A 37 24.27 -8.10 15.41
N HIS A 38 23.87 -7.91 14.16
CA HIS A 38 23.82 -6.58 13.53
C HIS A 38 22.54 -5.84 13.93
N VAL A 39 22.70 -4.73 14.65
CA VAL A 39 21.59 -3.95 15.19
C VAL A 39 20.91 -3.12 14.09
N VAL A 40 19.60 -3.30 13.91
CA VAL A 40 18.77 -2.56 12.94
C VAL A 40 18.10 -1.36 13.59
N SER A 41 17.71 -1.47 14.86
CA SER A 41 17.15 -0.36 15.65
C SER A 41 17.21 -0.65 17.15
N ILE A 42 17.50 0.38 17.96
CA ILE A 42 17.40 0.36 19.43
C ILE A 42 16.41 1.47 19.82
N SER A 43 15.50 1.17 20.74
CA SER A 43 14.54 2.15 21.26
C SER A 43 14.42 2.01 22.78
N GLU A 44 14.59 3.13 23.49
CA GLU A 44 14.44 3.22 24.95
C GLU A 44 12.97 3.07 25.33
N SER A 45 12.62 2.06 26.13
CA SER A 45 11.25 1.84 26.58
C SER A 45 11.02 2.56 27.91
N LYS A 46 10.71 3.86 27.87
CA LYS A 46 10.11 4.54 29.04
C LYS A 46 8.68 4.01 29.24
N ASN A 47 8.41 3.53 30.46
CA ASN A 47 7.13 3.01 30.99
C ASN A 47 5.91 3.05 30.05
N GLY A 48 5.43 1.87 29.64
CA GLY A 48 4.11 1.67 29.04
C GLY A 48 4.16 1.15 27.60
N ARG A 49 4.09 -0.18 27.45
CA ARG A 49 3.81 -0.92 26.20
C ARG A 49 4.43 -0.30 24.93
N ALA A 50 5.75 -0.39 24.79
CA ALA A 50 6.40 -0.22 23.50
C ALA A 50 5.96 -1.36 22.55
N LYS A 51 5.03 -1.04 21.62
CA LYS A 51 4.73 -1.87 20.46
C LYS A 51 6.05 -2.16 19.77
N ALA A 52 6.38 -3.45 19.61
CA ALA A 52 7.53 -3.87 18.82
C ALA A 52 7.47 -3.14 17.48
N ALA A 53 8.48 -2.32 17.20
CA ALA A 53 8.62 -1.65 15.91
C ALA A 53 8.61 -2.76 14.85
N SER A 54 7.49 -2.84 14.12
CA SER A 54 7.49 -3.50 12.83
C SER A 54 8.42 -2.69 11.94
N PRO A 55 9.25 -3.32 11.08
CA PRO A 55 9.98 -2.57 10.07
C PRO A 55 8.96 -1.70 9.36
N ALA A 56 9.15 -0.38 9.44
CA ALA A 56 8.16 0.59 9.01
C ALA A 56 7.71 0.23 7.59
N ALA A 57 6.45 -0.23 7.45
CA ALA A 57 5.80 -0.19 6.17
C ALA A 57 5.91 1.26 5.71
N PRO A 58 6.43 1.54 4.50
CA PRO A 58 6.69 2.90 4.11
C PRO A 58 5.39 3.69 4.16
N SER A 59 5.31 4.60 5.14
CA SER A 59 4.16 5.47 5.39
C SER A 59 4.10 6.64 4.41
N GLY A 60 4.91 6.60 3.35
CA GLY A 60 4.81 7.54 2.25
C GLY A 60 3.52 7.28 1.46
N LYS A 61 2.75 8.34 1.21
CA LYS A 61 1.67 8.31 0.21
C LYS A 61 2.23 7.68 -1.07
N ARG A 62 1.58 6.64 -1.59
CA ARG A 62 1.96 6.00 -2.85
C ARG A 62 1.52 6.87 -4.02
N VAL A 63 2.35 6.97 -5.04
CA VAL A 63 2.01 7.66 -6.29
C VAL A 63 0.94 6.86 -7.03
N LYS A 64 -0.02 7.55 -7.66
CA LYS A 64 -1.03 6.89 -8.49
C LYS A 64 -0.34 6.25 -9.69
N LEU A 65 -0.70 5.00 -10.02
CA LEU A 65 -0.14 4.28 -11.17
C LEU A 65 -0.22 5.12 -12.46
N LYS A 66 -1.37 5.78 -12.68
CA LYS A 66 -1.57 6.68 -13.84
C LYS A 66 -0.54 7.82 -13.92
N SER A 67 -0.17 8.42 -12.79
CA SER A 67 0.85 9.48 -12.75
C SER A 67 2.22 8.94 -13.12
N MET A 68 2.55 7.73 -12.63
CA MET A 68 3.82 7.06 -12.96
C MET A 68 3.89 6.68 -14.44
N VAL A 69 2.80 6.17 -15.01
CA VAL A 69 2.72 5.79 -16.43
C VAL A 69 2.98 7.01 -17.32
N ILE A 70 2.32 8.13 -17.05
CA ILE A 70 2.52 9.38 -17.79
C ILE A 70 3.98 9.85 -17.65
N PHE A 71 4.51 9.87 -16.43
CA PHE A 71 5.90 10.23 -16.18
C PHE A 71 6.88 9.36 -16.98
N SER A 72 6.75 8.04 -16.90
CA SER A 72 7.66 7.11 -17.57
C SER A 72 7.56 7.19 -19.09
N ARG A 73 6.37 7.33 -19.65
CA ARG A 73 6.18 7.51 -21.10
C ARG A 73 6.80 8.82 -21.58
N GLN A 74 6.51 9.94 -20.92
CA GLN A 74 7.09 11.24 -21.28
C GLN A 74 8.62 11.24 -21.11
N PHE A 75 9.14 10.62 -20.05
CA PHE A 75 10.56 10.49 -19.82
C PHE A 75 11.24 9.66 -20.92
N ALA A 76 10.67 8.50 -21.28
CA ALA A 76 11.17 7.66 -22.36
C ALA A 76 11.20 8.43 -23.69
N THR A 77 10.11 9.11 -24.06
CA THR A 77 10.03 9.89 -25.31
C THR A 77 11.08 10.99 -25.39
N MET A 78 11.34 11.71 -24.29
CA MET A 78 12.35 12.76 -24.30
C MET A 78 13.78 12.20 -24.35
N ILE A 79 14.05 11.09 -23.66
CA ILE A 79 15.35 10.43 -23.69
C ILE A 79 15.64 9.85 -25.08
N ASP A 80 14.65 9.24 -25.72
CA ASP A 80 14.73 8.76 -27.11
C ASP A 80 15.00 9.91 -28.10
N ALA A 81 14.39 11.08 -27.86
CA ALA A 81 14.68 12.30 -28.61
C ALA A 81 16.06 12.94 -28.30
N GLY A 82 16.87 12.32 -27.44
CA GLY A 82 18.21 12.80 -27.09
C GLY A 82 18.24 14.00 -26.14
N VAL A 83 17.13 14.31 -25.47
CA VAL A 83 17.08 15.40 -24.49
C VAL A 83 17.86 15.00 -23.24
N ALA A 84 18.70 15.91 -22.73
CA ALA A 84 19.51 15.65 -21.54
C ALA A 84 18.64 15.32 -20.31
N ILE A 85 19.03 14.29 -19.53
CA ILE A 85 18.29 13.74 -18.38
C ILE A 85 17.83 14.84 -17.40
N VAL A 86 18.75 15.76 -17.02
CA VAL A 86 18.44 16.85 -16.08
C VAL A 86 17.34 17.76 -16.64
N ARG A 87 17.34 18.02 -17.95
CA ARG A 87 16.31 18.82 -18.61
C ARG A 87 14.98 18.07 -18.70
N CYS A 88 15.00 16.77 -18.96
CA CYS A 88 13.80 15.93 -18.91
C CYS A 88 13.15 15.98 -17.52
N LEU A 89 13.94 15.81 -16.45
CA LEU A 89 13.43 15.87 -15.07
C LEU A 89 12.85 17.25 -14.72
N ASP A 90 13.45 18.33 -15.21
CA ASP A 90 12.94 19.70 -15.05
C ASP A 90 11.58 19.92 -15.74
N ILE A 91 11.42 19.40 -16.96
CA ILE A 91 10.15 19.45 -17.69
C ILE A 91 9.08 18.64 -16.96
N LEU A 92 9.41 17.42 -16.53
CA LEU A 92 8.48 16.50 -15.86
C LEU A 92 8.04 17.02 -14.49
N GLU A 93 8.93 17.66 -13.74
CA GLU A 93 8.60 18.31 -12.46
C GLU A 93 7.54 19.41 -12.64
N ASN A 94 7.68 20.21 -13.71
CA ASN A 94 6.76 21.30 -14.00
C ASN A 94 5.42 20.80 -14.58
N GLN A 95 5.42 19.68 -15.31
CA GLN A 95 4.22 19.11 -15.91
C GLN A 95 3.41 18.23 -14.96
N THR A 96 4.05 17.62 -13.95
CA THR A 96 3.34 16.70 -13.05
C THR A 96 2.38 17.44 -12.12
N LYS A 97 1.15 16.92 -12.02
CA LYS A 97 0.11 17.42 -11.11
C LYS A 97 0.02 16.58 -9.83
N ASP A 98 0.78 15.49 -9.74
CA ASP A 98 0.74 14.60 -8.59
C ASP A 98 1.58 15.18 -7.43
N PRO A 99 0.96 15.49 -6.28
CA PRO A 99 1.63 16.18 -5.18
C PRO A 99 2.68 15.30 -4.48
N VAL A 100 2.64 13.98 -4.69
CA VAL A 100 3.64 13.05 -4.16
C VAL A 100 4.81 12.92 -5.13
N LEU A 101 4.51 12.85 -6.43
CA LEU A 101 5.54 12.65 -7.46
C LEU A 101 6.38 13.91 -7.70
N LYS A 102 5.78 15.12 -7.63
CA LYS A 102 6.48 16.39 -7.86
C LYS A 102 7.73 16.58 -6.99
N PRO A 103 7.66 16.51 -5.64
CA PRO A 103 8.84 16.69 -4.80
C PRO A 103 9.88 15.59 -5.02
N VAL A 104 9.45 14.38 -5.39
CA VAL A 104 10.36 13.27 -5.70
C VAL A 104 11.15 13.56 -6.97
N ILE A 105 10.50 14.00 -8.05
CA ILE A 105 11.20 14.40 -9.28
C ILE A 105 12.15 15.57 -9.01
N ALA A 106 11.73 16.56 -8.22
CA ALA A 106 12.57 17.70 -7.85
C ALA A 106 13.85 17.25 -7.11
N GLN A 107 13.73 16.28 -6.19
CA GLN A 107 14.88 15.71 -5.49
C GLN A 107 15.78 14.90 -6.43
N CYS A 108 15.21 14.05 -7.29
CA CYS A 108 15.97 13.31 -8.30
C CYS A 108 16.73 14.27 -9.24
N LYS A 109 16.09 15.36 -9.68
CA LYS A 109 16.72 16.39 -10.51
C LYS A 109 17.92 17.01 -9.81
N LYS A 110 17.77 17.37 -8.53
CA LYS A 110 18.84 17.95 -7.72
C LYS A 110 20.02 16.98 -7.56
N ASP A 111 19.73 15.71 -7.29
CA ASP A 111 20.74 14.67 -7.09
C ASP A 111 21.52 14.40 -8.38
N VAL A 112 20.82 14.23 -9.51
CA VAL A 112 21.47 14.00 -10.82
C VAL A 112 22.25 15.23 -11.27
N LYS A 113 21.73 16.45 -11.04
CA LYS A 113 22.48 17.69 -11.28
C LYS A 113 23.73 17.80 -10.39
N GLY A 114 23.71 17.19 -9.21
CA GLY A 114 24.84 17.07 -8.30
C GLY A 114 25.85 15.97 -8.67
N GLY A 115 25.65 15.26 -9.77
CA GLY A 115 26.55 14.21 -10.26
C GLY A 115 26.21 12.79 -9.77
N MET A 116 25.08 12.61 -9.07
CA MET A 116 24.60 11.28 -8.73
C MET A 116 24.09 10.55 -9.98
N SER A 117 24.27 9.23 -10.03
CA SER A 117 23.69 8.39 -11.08
C SER A 117 22.16 8.46 -11.05
N LEU A 118 21.52 8.25 -12.21
CA LEU A 118 20.06 8.23 -12.29
C LEU A 118 19.47 7.10 -11.44
N THR A 119 20.15 5.95 -11.44
CA THR A 119 19.79 4.79 -10.64
C THR A 119 19.78 5.10 -9.15
N ASP A 120 20.84 5.72 -8.63
CA ASP A 120 20.96 6.02 -7.20
C ASP A 120 19.94 7.09 -6.78
N ALA A 121 19.69 8.09 -7.64
CA ALA A 121 18.66 9.08 -7.41
C ALA A 121 17.26 8.44 -7.29
N PHE A 122 16.91 7.50 -8.18
CA PHE A 122 15.64 6.78 -8.10
C PHE A 122 15.56 5.80 -6.91
N ALA A 123 16.68 5.16 -6.56
CA ALA A 123 16.75 4.20 -5.45
C ALA A 123 16.41 4.82 -4.09
N LYS A 124 16.67 6.12 -3.89
CA LYS A 124 16.29 6.87 -2.68
C LYS A 124 14.78 6.95 -2.45
N HIS A 125 13.97 6.69 -3.48
CA HIS A 125 12.51 6.83 -3.42
C HIS A 125 11.78 5.50 -3.69
N PRO A 126 11.92 4.48 -2.83
CA PRO A 126 11.34 3.14 -3.03
C PRO A 126 9.80 3.12 -2.99
N ASN A 127 9.18 4.19 -2.49
CA ASN A 127 7.72 4.33 -2.43
C ASN A 127 7.12 4.78 -3.77
N VAL A 128 7.97 5.28 -4.66
CA VAL A 128 7.63 5.78 -5.98
C VAL A 128 8.20 4.83 -7.02
N PHE A 129 9.52 4.63 -7.03
CA PHE A 129 10.19 3.73 -7.95
C PHE A 129 10.29 2.33 -7.32
N SER A 130 9.65 1.36 -7.97
CA SER A 130 9.73 -0.04 -7.53
C SER A 130 11.15 -0.59 -7.72
N ARG A 131 11.48 -1.67 -7.00
CA ARG A 131 12.78 -2.35 -7.18
C ARG A 131 13.03 -2.76 -8.64
N LEU A 132 11.99 -3.22 -9.34
CA LEU A 132 12.06 -3.55 -10.75
C LEU A 132 12.42 -2.31 -11.59
N TYR A 133 11.77 -1.18 -11.32
CA TYR A 133 12.05 0.08 -12.01
C TYR A 133 13.52 0.48 -11.88
N VAL A 134 14.03 0.52 -10.64
CA VAL A 134 15.42 0.91 -10.35
C VAL A 134 16.42 -0.06 -10.99
N ASN A 135 16.18 -1.37 -10.89
CA ASN A 135 17.08 -2.37 -11.47
C ASN A 135 17.13 -2.32 -13.00
N MET A 136 16.01 -2.02 -13.66
CA MET A 136 15.97 -1.84 -15.11
C MET A 136 16.75 -0.59 -15.53
N VAL A 137 16.57 0.53 -14.82
CA VAL A 137 17.35 1.75 -15.06
C VAL A 137 18.84 1.51 -14.82
N LYS A 138 19.20 0.75 -13.79
CA LYS A 138 20.60 0.37 -13.52
C LYS A 138 21.24 -0.38 -14.68
N ALA A 139 20.55 -1.39 -15.20
CA ALA A 139 21.02 -2.16 -16.34
C ALA A 139 21.16 -1.28 -17.59
N ALA A 140 20.24 -0.32 -17.77
CA ALA A 140 20.24 0.60 -18.88
C ALA A 140 21.36 1.64 -18.82
N GLU A 141 21.59 2.22 -17.64
CA GLU A 141 22.63 3.21 -17.38
C GLU A 141 24.02 2.59 -17.51
N THR A 142 24.22 1.37 -17.02
CA THR A 142 25.47 0.61 -17.18
C THR A 142 25.69 0.19 -18.63
N GLY A 143 24.63 -0.21 -19.33
CA GLY A 143 24.69 -0.68 -20.71
C GLY A 143 24.61 0.41 -21.79
N GLY A 144 24.42 1.68 -21.41
CA GLY A 144 24.25 2.79 -22.35
C GLY A 144 23.01 2.70 -23.24
N ILE A 145 21.97 1.97 -22.81
CA ILE A 145 20.74 1.69 -23.59
C ILE A 145 19.48 2.23 -22.90
N LEU A 146 19.59 3.44 -22.35
CA LEU A 146 18.54 4.08 -21.55
C LEU A 146 17.27 4.35 -22.36
N ASP A 147 17.40 4.74 -23.61
CA ASP A 147 16.33 4.89 -24.61
C ASP A 147 15.43 3.65 -24.68
N LYS A 148 16.02 2.48 -24.99
CA LYS A 148 15.28 1.23 -25.21
C LYS A 148 14.66 0.70 -23.92
N ILE A 149 15.37 0.82 -22.80
CA ILE A 149 14.89 0.27 -21.53
C ILE A 149 13.78 1.15 -20.95
N LEU A 150 13.88 2.48 -21.04
CA LEU A 150 12.81 3.36 -20.59
C LEU A 150 11.55 3.18 -21.44
N ASP A 151 11.67 2.97 -22.75
CA ASP A 151 10.51 2.68 -23.61
C ASP A 151 9.83 1.36 -23.23
N ARG A 152 10.61 0.30 -23.00
CA ARG A 152 10.07 -0.98 -22.49
C ARG A 152 9.40 -0.83 -21.13
N LEU A 153 9.99 -0.03 -20.24
CA LEU A 153 9.46 0.23 -18.91
C LEU A 153 8.16 1.03 -18.96
N ALA A 154 8.07 2.03 -19.84
CA ALA A 154 6.85 2.78 -20.08
C ALA A 154 5.74 1.87 -20.64
N THR A 155 6.06 1.06 -21.65
CA THR A 155 5.12 0.10 -22.26
C THR A 155 4.62 -0.94 -21.25
N PHE A 156 5.51 -1.43 -20.37
CA PHE A 156 5.15 -2.33 -19.28
C PHE A 156 4.16 -1.67 -18.32
N LEU A 157 4.42 -0.44 -17.88
CA LEU A 157 3.53 0.29 -16.97
C LEU A 157 2.18 0.62 -17.62
N GLU A 158 2.15 0.99 -18.90
CA GLU A 158 0.93 1.20 -19.67
C GLU A 158 0.09 -0.08 -19.71
N THR A 159 0.71 -1.21 -20.05
CA THR A 159 0.06 -2.53 -20.06
C THR A 159 -0.49 -2.88 -18.67
N GLU A 160 0.28 -2.64 -17.61
CA GLU A 160 -0.16 -2.86 -16.23
C GLU A 160 -1.38 -1.98 -15.89
N GLN A 161 -1.36 -0.71 -16.27
CA GLN A 161 -2.49 0.20 -16.08
C GLN A 161 -3.72 -0.27 -16.86
N GLU A 162 -3.56 -0.69 -18.11
CA GLU A 162 -4.65 -1.20 -18.94
C GLU A 162 -5.28 -2.45 -18.34
N VAL A 163 -4.46 -3.43 -17.92
CA VAL A 163 -4.95 -4.66 -17.27
C VAL A 163 -5.73 -4.32 -16.01
N ARG A 164 -5.18 -3.47 -15.13
CA ARG A 164 -5.89 -3.03 -13.92
C ARG A 164 -7.18 -2.28 -14.22
N SER A 165 -7.18 -1.44 -15.25
CA SER A 165 -8.37 -0.71 -15.68
C SER A 165 -9.45 -1.67 -16.22
N LYS A 166 -9.06 -2.66 -17.03
CA LYS A 166 -9.98 -3.69 -17.55
C LYS A 166 -10.58 -4.51 -16.42
N ILE A 167 -9.78 -4.94 -15.45
CA ILE A 167 -10.26 -5.64 -14.25
C ILE A 167 -11.25 -4.76 -13.50
N LYS A 168 -10.90 -3.49 -13.23
CA LYS A 168 -11.79 -2.57 -12.52
C LYS A 168 -13.12 -2.39 -13.26
N SER A 169 -13.10 -2.19 -14.57
CA SER A 169 -14.30 -2.06 -15.39
C SER A 169 -15.15 -3.33 -15.40
N ALA A 170 -14.52 -4.52 -15.49
CA ALA A 170 -15.22 -5.80 -15.45
C ALA A 170 -15.91 -6.08 -14.11
N MET A 171 -15.40 -5.55 -13.00
CA MET A 171 -16.01 -5.71 -11.67
C MET A 171 -17.23 -4.82 -11.42
N ILE A 172 -17.48 -3.79 -12.26
CA ILE A 172 -18.59 -2.85 -12.04
C ILE A 172 -19.94 -3.57 -12.05
N TYR A 173 -20.20 -4.42 -13.05
CA TYR A 173 -21.48 -5.14 -13.15
C TYR A 173 -21.70 -6.14 -12.00
N PRO A 174 -20.74 -7.03 -11.66
CA PRO A 174 -20.86 -7.90 -10.49
C PRO A 174 -21.14 -7.14 -9.19
N ILE A 175 -20.44 -6.02 -8.95
CA ILE A 175 -20.65 -5.21 -7.74
C ILE A 175 -22.06 -4.60 -7.76
N LEU A 176 -22.50 -4.04 -8.88
CA LEU A 176 -23.84 -3.43 -8.99
C LEU A 176 -24.95 -4.44 -8.70
N VAL A 177 -24.88 -5.63 -9.29
CA VAL A 177 -25.87 -6.70 -9.07
C VAL A 177 -25.83 -7.18 -7.62
N LEU A 178 -24.64 -7.34 -7.04
CA LEU A 178 -24.49 -7.76 -5.64
C LEU A 178 -25.07 -6.72 -4.67
N VAL A 179 -24.82 -5.43 -4.91
CA VAL A 179 -25.39 -4.33 -4.13
C VAL A 179 -26.91 -4.32 -4.23
N PHE A 180 -27.45 -4.47 -5.44
CA PHE A 180 -28.89 -4.53 -5.66
C PHE A 180 -29.53 -5.73 -4.95
N ALA A 181 -28.96 -6.93 -5.10
CA ALA A 181 -29.43 -8.14 -4.45
C ALA A 181 -29.40 -8.02 -2.91
N LEU A 182 -28.30 -7.52 -2.35
CA LEU A 182 -28.17 -7.31 -0.90
C LEU A 182 -29.21 -6.30 -0.39
N THR A 183 -29.42 -5.22 -1.14
CA THR A 183 -30.43 -4.19 -0.82
C THR A 183 -31.84 -4.79 -0.81
N MET A 184 -32.19 -5.61 -1.81
CA MET A 184 -33.50 -6.28 -1.87
C MET A 184 -33.71 -7.23 -0.68
N VAL A 185 -32.69 -8.01 -0.32
CA VAL A 185 -32.75 -8.92 0.83
C VAL A 185 -32.96 -8.14 2.13
N VAL A 186 -32.19 -7.07 2.34
CA VAL A 186 -32.36 -6.21 3.53
C VAL A 186 -33.76 -5.59 3.58
N ALA A 187 -34.28 -5.11 2.45
CA ALA A 187 -35.64 -4.56 2.37
C ALA A 187 -36.71 -5.62 2.72
N LEU A 188 -36.56 -6.85 2.21
CA LEU A 188 -37.46 -7.97 2.54
C LEU A 188 -37.47 -8.23 4.06
N PHE A 189 -36.31 -8.30 4.68
CA PHE A 189 -36.19 -8.52 6.13
C PHE A 189 -36.72 -7.34 6.96
N MET A 190 -36.55 -6.10 6.49
CA MET A 190 -36.97 -4.92 7.25
C MET A 190 -38.47 -4.62 7.13
N PHE A 191 -39.10 -4.87 5.98
CA PHE A 191 -40.49 -4.50 5.72
C PHE A 191 -41.44 -5.69 5.65
N VAL A 192 -41.05 -6.80 5.02
CA VAL A 192 -41.96 -7.92 4.74
C VAL A 192 -41.99 -8.90 5.92
N LEU A 193 -40.83 -9.24 6.48
CA LEU A 193 -40.75 -10.22 7.56
C LEU A 193 -41.53 -9.80 8.84
N PRO A 194 -41.54 -8.53 9.29
CA PRO A 194 -42.34 -8.10 10.43
C PRO A 194 -43.85 -8.27 10.21
N LYS A 195 -44.33 -8.10 8.98
CA LYS A 195 -45.74 -8.29 8.63
C LYS A 195 -46.17 -9.75 8.75
N PHE A 196 -45.28 -10.68 8.42
CA PHE A 196 -45.52 -12.10 8.70
C PHE A 196 -45.57 -12.39 10.20
N LYS A 197 -44.70 -11.75 11.01
CA LYS A 197 -44.75 -11.90 12.47
C LYS A 197 -46.10 -11.46 13.04
N GLU A 198 -46.58 -10.27 12.66
CA GLU A 198 -47.89 -9.74 13.06
C GLU A 198 -49.03 -10.71 12.71
N LEU A 199 -48.98 -11.31 11.51
CA LEU A 199 -49.96 -12.30 11.06
C LEU A 199 -49.96 -13.56 11.93
N PHE A 200 -48.79 -14.16 12.20
CA PHE A 200 -48.69 -15.37 13.03
C PHE A 200 -49.12 -15.13 14.48
N ASP A 201 -48.76 -13.98 15.05
CA ASP A 201 -49.19 -13.59 16.40
C ASP A 201 -50.73 -13.46 16.46
N SER A 202 -51.38 -12.92 15.41
CA SER A 202 -52.85 -12.82 15.35
C SER A 202 -53.58 -14.16 15.22
N LEU A 203 -52.90 -15.19 14.70
CA LEU A 203 -53.47 -16.54 14.55
C LEU A 203 -53.28 -17.40 15.81
N ASN A 204 -52.60 -16.88 16.83
CA ASN A 204 -52.30 -17.55 18.09
C ASN A 204 -51.57 -18.91 17.90
N VAL A 205 -50.79 -19.02 16.82
CA VAL A 205 -49.98 -20.20 16.48
C VAL A 205 -48.55 -19.96 16.94
N GLU A 206 -48.00 -20.85 17.75
CA GLU A 206 -46.60 -20.75 18.16
C GLU A 206 -45.66 -20.90 16.95
N LEU A 207 -44.77 -19.91 16.77
CA LEU A 207 -43.81 -19.90 15.68
C LEU A 207 -42.89 -21.14 15.75
N PRO A 208 -42.80 -21.96 14.68
CA PRO A 208 -41.84 -23.06 14.61
C PRO A 208 -40.40 -22.58 14.83
N ALA A 209 -39.55 -23.47 15.35
CA ALA A 209 -38.15 -23.14 15.68
C ALA A 209 -37.37 -22.58 14.48
N ALA A 210 -37.66 -23.06 13.26
CA ALA A 210 -37.04 -22.58 12.02
C ALA A 210 -37.37 -21.10 11.73
N THR A 211 -38.61 -20.66 11.96
CA THR A 211 -39.04 -19.28 11.74
C THR A 211 -38.44 -18.36 12.81
N ARG A 212 -38.38 -18.79 14.08
CA ARG A 212 -37.71 -18.06 15.17
C ARG A 212 -36.21 -17.83 14.90
N ALA A 213 -35.51 -18.84 14.36
CA ALA A 213 -34.11 -18.69 13.95
C ALA A 213 -33.95 -17.66 12.81
N LEU A 214 -34.87 -17.65 11.84
CA LEU A 214 -34.88 -16.67 10.75
C LEU A 214 -35.06 -15.23 11.26
N PHE A 215 -35.94 -15.02 12.26
CA PHE A 215 -36.10 -13.72 12.92
C PHE A 215 -34.84 -13.30 13.69
N GLY A 216 -34.15 -14.23 14.35
CA GLY A 216 -32.87 -13.94 15.00
C GLY A 216 -31.78 -13.48 14.01
N ILE A 217 -31.72 -14.08 12.83
CA ILE A 217 -30.81 -13.65 11.74
C ILE A 217 -31.23 -12.27 11.19
N SER A 218 -32.53 -12.00 11.11
CA SER A 218 -33.06 -10.71 10.68
C SER A 218 -32.66 -9.57 11.63
N GLU A 219 -32.66 -9.79 12.95
CA GLU A 219 -32.21 -8.79 13.93
C GLU A 219 -30.73 -8.46 13.79
N ILE A 220 -29.89 -9.47 13.52
CA ILE A 220 -28.45 -9.29 13.24
C ILE A 220 -28.26 -8.48 11.95
N MET A 221 -28.98 -8.80 10.86
CA MET A 221 -28.93 -8.00 9.64
C MET A 221 -29.38 -6.55 9.86
N ARG A 222 -30.41 -6.33 10.68
CA ARG A 222 -30.89 -4.99 11.04
C ARG A 222 -29.91 -4.21 11.93
N SER A 223 -29.05 -4.89 12.67
CA SER A 223 -27.99 -4.28 13.48
C SER A 223 -26.66 -4.09 12.72
N TYR A 224 -26.46 -4.70 11.56
CA TYR A 224 -25.18 -4.61 10.81
C TYR A 224 -25.34 -4.12 9.37
N TRP A 225 -26.52 -3.65 8.96
CA TRP A 225 -26.74 -3.14 7.60
C TRP A 225 -25.78 -2.00 7.22
N TYR A 226 -25.42 -1.13 8.17
CA TYR A 226 -24.43 -0.07 7.97
C TYR A 226 -23.01 -0.61 7.75
N ALA A 227 -22.62 -1.73 8.38
CA ALA A 227 -21.31 -2.33 8.16
C ALA A 227 -21.19 -2.91 6.73
N GLY A 228 -22.27 -3.49 6.19
CA GLY A 228 -22.31 -3.92 4.78
C GLY A 228 -22.17 -2.75 3.80
N VAL A 229 -22.85 -1.62 4.07
CA VAL A 229 -22.72 -0.40 3.26
C VAL A 229 -21.30 0.17 3.34
N VAL A 230 -20.66 0.15 4.51
CA VAL A 230 -19.27 0.62 4.68
C VAL A 230 -18.28 -0.30 3.98
N VAL A 231 -18.48 -1.62 3.99
CA VAL A 231 -17.62 -2.59 3.28
C VAL A 231 -17.76 -2.46 1.75
N ILE A 232 -18.94 -2.09 1.26
CA ILE A 232 -19.19 -1.85 -0.17
C ILE A 232 -18.67 -0.47 -0.61
N ALA A 233 -18.69 0.51 0.28
CA ALA A 233 -18.22 1.87 0.01
C ALA A 233 -16.69 2.03 0.15
N ALA A 234 -16.01 1.09 0.82
CA ALA A 234 -14.56 1.04 1.00
C ALA A 234 -13.85 0.31 -0.16
#